data_AF-A0A5K1HQU8-F1
#
_entry.id   AF-A0A5K1HQU8-F1
#
_cell.length_a   1.000
_cell.length_b   1.000
_cell.length_c   1.000
_cell.angle_alpha   90.00
_cell.angle_beta   90.00
_cell.angle_gamma   90.00
#
_symmetry.space_group_name_H-M   'P 1'
#
loop_
_entity.id
_entity.type
_entity.pdbx_description
1 polymer ?
#
loop_
_entity_poly.entity_id
_entity_poly.type
_entity_poly.pdbx_seq_one_letter_code
_entity_poly.pdbx_strand_id
1 'polypeptide(L)' 'GSLGHDLIDVRSLLSQANLLTYDPGFMCTASCISNICYINGEKGELLYRGYRIEDLAYHSTYMETCYLLL' A
#
# COMPACT_ATOMS: atom_id res chain seq x y z
N GLY A 1 2.22 7.34 1.93
CA GLY A 1 2.84 7.11 0.62
C GLY A 1 2.48 8.27 -0.29
N SER A 2 3.36 8.64 -1.21
CA SER A 2 3.11 9.70 -2.20
C SER A 2 2.27 9.23 -3.38
N LEU A 3 1.95 7.93 -3.46
CA LEU A 3 1.24 7.27 -4.55
C LEU A 3 0.00 6.55 -4.03
N GLY A 4 -1.07 6.53 -4.84
CA GLY A 4 -2.34 5.88 -4.52
C GLY A 4 -3.48 6.87 -4.28
N HIS A 5 -4.54 6.40 -3.62
CA HIS A 5 -5.71 7.19 -3.28
C HIS A 5 -5.49 7.97 -1.97
N ASP A 6 -6.10 9.15 -1.88
CA ASP A 6 -6.16 9.89 -0.63
C ASP A 6 -6.97 9.15 0.43
N LEU A 7 -6.56 9.29 1.69
CA LEU A 7 -7.18 8.60 2.83
C LEU A 7 -8.05 9.56 3.63
N ILE A 8 -9.21 9.08 4.05
CA ILE A 8 -10.06 9.77 5.03
C ILE A 8 -9.84 9.12 6.38
N ASP A 9 -9.46 9.92 7.37
CA ASP A 9 -9.31 9.47 8.74
C ASP A 9 -10.69 9.34 9.42
N VAL A 10 -11.13 8.10 9.62
CA VAL A 10 -12.41 7.78 10.26
C VAL A 10 -12.25 7.33 11.73
N ARG A 11 -11.06 7.51 12.33
CA ARG A 11 -10.81 7.08 13.72
C ARG A 11 -11.71 7.77 14.75
N SER A 12 -12.09 9.04 14.50
CA SER A 12 -12.94 9.81 15.41
C SER A 12 -14.44 9.53 15.24
N LEU A 13 -14.84 8.78 14.21
CA LEU A 13 -16.24 8.62 13.78
C LEU A 13 -17.12 8.02 14.89
N LEU A 14 -16.59 7.04 15.63
CA LEU A 14 -17.31 6.44 16.76
C LEU A 14 -17.55 7.45 17.88
N SER A 15 -16.52 8.24 18.23
CA SER A 15 -16.60 9.22 19.33
C SER A 15 -17.45 10.45 18.99
N GLN A 16 -17.48 10.87 17.73
CA GLN A 16 -18.11 12.12 17.31
C GLN A 16 -19.54 11.93 16.78
N ALA A 17 -19.81 10.80 16.13
CA ALA A 17 -21.09 10.57 15.46
C ALA A 17 -21.78 9.26 15.90
N ASN A 18 -21.15 8.46 16.77
CA ASN A 18 -21.63 7.14 17.17
C ASN A 18 -21.88 6.20 15.97
N LEU A 19 -21.00 6.28 14.96
CA LEU A 19 -21.06 5.49 13.73
C LEU A 19 -19.83 4.60 13.60
N LEU A 20 -20.02 3.44 12.96
CA LEU A 20 -18.95 2.55 12.51
C LEU A 20 -19.05 2.37 11.00
N THR A 21 -17.90 2.17 10.35
CA THR A 21 -17.85 1.80 8.93
C THR A 21 -18.12 0.31 8.80
N TYR A 22 -18.97 -0.06 7.84
CA TYR A 22 -19.23 -1.46 7.51
C TYR A 22 -18.64 -1.79 6.15
N ASP A 23 -17.50 -2.48 6.14
CA ASP A 23 -16.74 -2.87 4.95
C ASP A 23 -16.27 -4.34 5.09
N PRO A 24 -17.13 -5.33 4.80
CA PRO A 24 -16.78 -6.73 4.94
C PRO A 24 -15.66 -7.10 3.95
N GLY A 25 -14.51 -7.47 4.48
CA GLY A 25 -13.32 -7.80 3.69
C GLY A 25 -12.34 -6.64 3.50
N PHE A 26 -12.61 -5.46 4.08
CA PHE A 26 -11.70 -4.30 4.10
C PHE A 26 -11.26 -3.83 2.71
N MET A 27 -12.10 -3.97 1.68
CA MET A 27 -11.71 -3.65 0.30
C MET A 27 -11.54 -2.14 0.08
N CYS A 28 -12.19 -1.31 0.90
CA CYS A 28 -12.12 0.15 0.83
C CYS A 28 -11.52 0.78 2.10
N THR A 29 -10.96 -0.03 3.00
CA THR A 29 -10.39 0.43 4.27
C THR A 29 -8.88 0.24 4.30
N ALA A 30 -8.12 1.34 4.29
CA ALA A 30 -6.68 1.28 4.45
C ALA A 30 -6.30 1.00 5.92
N SER A 31 -5.71 -0.16 6.18
CA SER A 31 -5.35 -0.60 7.54
C SER A 31 -4.04 0.02 8.06
N CYS A 32 -3.12 0.38 7.16
CA CYS A 32 -1.83 0.97 7.53
C CYS A 32 -1.28 1.88 6.43
N ILE A 33 -0.33 2.73 6.82
CA ILE A 33 0.52 3.46 5.88
C ILE A 33 1.78 2.61 5.67
N SER A 34 2.04 2.21 4.42
CA SER A 34 3.21 1.42 4.06
C SER A 34 4.09 2.17 3.05
N ASN A 35 5.40 1.98 3.19
CA ASN A 35 6.42 2.44 2.26
C ASN A 35 7.22 1.26 1.66
N ILE A 36 6.68 0.04 1.72
CA ILE A 36 7.37 -1.19 1.27
C ILE A 36 7.04 -1.47 -0.20
N CYS A 37 5.75 -1.56 -0.52
CA CYS A 37 5.27 -1.97 -1.82
C CYS A 37 4.11 -1.06 -2.27
N TYR A 38 4.02 -0.82 -3.58
CA TYR A 38 2.89 -0.16 -4.23
C TYR A 38 2.43 -0.98 -5.43
N ILE A 39 1.11 -1.08 -5.61
CA ILE A 39 0.48 -1.85 -6.69
C ILE A 39 -0.56 -0.97 -7.36
N ASN A 40 -0.52 -0.90 -8.70
CA ASN A 40 -1.58 -0.35 -9.52
C ASN A 40 -1.96 -1.36 -10.61
N GLY A 41 -3.06 -2.09 -10.39
CA GLY A 41 -3.52 -3.12 -11.32
C GLY A 41 -4.00 -2.60 -12.67
N GLU A 42 -4.55 -1.38 -12.72
CA GLU A 42 -5.03 -0.78 -13.98
C GLU A 42 -3.88 -0.43 -14.92
N LYS A 43 -2.76 0.04 -14.35
CA LYS A 43 -1.54 0.35 -15.10
C LYS A 43 -0.56 -0.82 -15.21
N GLY A 44 -0.81 -1.92 -14.50
CA GLY A 44 0.10 -3.05 -14.41
C GLY A 44 1.42 -2.70 -13.70
N GLU A 45 1.39 -1.81 -12.71
CA GLU A 45 2.58 -1.37 -11.97
C GLU A 45 2.71 -2.12 -10.64
N LEU A 46 3.91 -2.65 -10.39
CA LEU A 46 4.33 -3.22 -9.10
C LEU A 46 5.69 -2.62 -8.73
N LEU A 47 5.77 -1.97 -7.57
CA LEU A 47 6.98 -1.30 -7.10
C LEU A 47 7.39 -1.79 -5.72
N TYR A 48 8.68 -2.08 -5.54
CA TYR A 48 9.31 -2.33 -4.23
C TYR A 48 10.24 -1.18 -3.87
N ARG A 49 9.96 -0.50 -2.76
CA ARG A 49 10.65 0.74 -2.33
C ARG A 49 10.79 1.80 -3.44
N GLY A 50 9.87 1.80 -4.42
CA GLY A 50 9.89 2.72 -5.56
C GLY A 50 10.56 2.18 -6.84
N TYR A 51 11.24 1.03 -6.79
CA TYR A 51 11.78 0.37 -7.98
C TYR A 51 10.73 -0.50 -8.65
N ARG A 52 10.61 -0.44 -9.98
CA ARG A 52 9.71 -1.33 -10.73
C ARG A 52 10.18 -2.78 -10.57
N ILE A 53 9.24 -3.71 -10.51
CA ILE A 53 9.55 -5.12 -10.29
C ILE A 53 10.43 -5.71 -11.41
N GLU A 54 10.23 -5.28 -12.64
CA GLU A 54 11.04 -5.68 -13.79
C GLU A 54 12.50 -5.23 -13.65
N ASP A 55 12.74 -4.01 -13.15
CA ASP A 55 14.11 -3.51 -12.95
C ASP A 55 14.84 -4.37 -11.91
N LEU A 56 14.16 -4.74 -10.83
CA LEU A 56 14.72 -5.64 -9.82
C LEU A 56 14.94 -7.04 -10.39
N ALA A 57 14.03 -7.55 -11.23
CA ALA A 57 14.16 -8.87 -11.83
C ALA A 57 15.34 -8.97 -12.82
N TYR A 58 15.62 -7.90 -13.57
CA TYR A 58 16.72 -7.88 -14.55
C TYR A 58 18.06 -7.46 -13.97
N HIS A 59 18.07 -6.65 -12.90
CA HIS A 59 19.28 -5.98 -12.43
C HIS A 59 19.63 -6.24 -10.96
N SER A 60 18.83 -7.01 -10.23
CA SER A 60 19.07 -7.32 -8.81
C SER A 60 19.06 -8.83 -8.56
N THR A 61 19.64 -9.23 -7.46
CA THR A 61 19.55 -10.59 -6.93
C THR A 61 18.42 -10.71 -5.92
N TYR A 62 18.03 -11.96 -5.62
CA TYR A 62 17.06 -12.24 -4.56
C TYR A 62 17.50 -11.64 -3.22
N MET A 63 18.77 -11.81 -2.83
CA MET A 63 19.28 -11.33 -1.54
C MET A 63 19.29 -9.80 -1.44
N GLU A 64 19.67 -9.10 -2.52
CA GLU A 64 19.59 -7.63 -2.58
C GLU A 64 18.14 -7.14 -2.48
N THR A 65 17.21 -7.84 -3.14
CA THR A 65 15.78 -7.54 -3.07
C THR A 65 15.23 -7.79 -1.66
N CYS A 66 15.63 -8.86 -0.98
CA CYS A 66 15.27 -9.09 0.42
C CYS A 66 15.80 -7.97 1.31
N TYR A 67 17.06 -7.57 1.14
CA TYR A 67 17.66 -6.47 1.90
C TYR A 67 16.92 -5.15 1.68
N LEU A 68 16.52 -4.86 0.44
CA LEU A 68 15.73 -3.67 0.08
C LEU A 68 14.36 -3.62 0.81
N LEU A 69 13.73 -4.78 1.02
CA LEU A 69 12.39 -4.86 1.60
C LEU A 69 12.37 -4.81 3.15
N LEU A 70 13.50 -5.11 3.80
CA LEU A 70 13.67 -4.96 5.24
C LEU A 70 13.71 -3.48 5.66
#